data_AF-A0A9Q0LW76-F1
#
_entry.id   AF-A0A9Q0LW76-F1
#
_cell.length_a   1.000
_cell.length_b   1.000
_cell.length_c   1.000
_cell.angle_alpha   90.00
_cell.angle_beta   90.00
_cell.angle_gamma   90.00
#
_symmetry.space_group_name_H-M   'P 1'
#
loop_
_entity.id
_entity.type
_entity.pdbx_description
1 polymer ?
#
loop_
_entity_poly.entity_id
_entity_poly.type
_entity_poly.pdbx_seq_one_letter_code
_entity_poly.pdbx_strand_id
1 'polypeptide(L)'
;MKELSIFLLIFCVFFSFSKSEIQEKPTQKSISICNHLANYIKKSFINDKNIESLNLISYCEEKFPSEFIKECQNISNKYSKKMIQKITENEDPCTVCPLNTIESENELDLNDEKQNFSFEISQKHFCHFCLEITQSLRTLISEQSQKKSLTQRSMGRLCDLFTDQETSFVCQAFIKTKLESVLEKIFIDLNPENICKKYELCE
;
A
#
# COMPACT_ATOMS: atom_id res chain seq x y z
N MET A 1 23.40 5.81 -62.85
CA MET A 1 23.01 6.62 -61.67
C MET A 1 21.52 6.45 -61.34
N LYS A 2 21.05 5.22 -61.07
CA LYS A 2 19.65 4.98 -60.62
C LYS A 2 19.50 3.91 -59.53
N GLU A 3 20.57 3.20 -59.16
CA GLU A 3 20.55 2.17 -58.11
C GLU A 3 20.83 2.70 -56.70
N LEU A 4 21.35 3.93 -56.56
CA LEU A 4 21.71 4.48 -55.24
C LEU A 4 20.52 5.11 -54.47
N SER A 5 19.37 5.28 -55.12
CA SER A 5 18.20 5.95 -54.53
C SER A 5 17.19 4.99 -53.88
N ILE A 6 17.27 3.68 -54.19
CA ILE A 6 16.33 2.69 -53.66
C ILE A 6 16.81 2.16 -52.29
N PHE A 7 18.12 2.02 -52.10
CA PHE A 7 18.70 1.59 -50.82
C PHE A 7 18.48 2.58 -49.67
N LEU A 8 18.44 3.89 -49.95
CA LEU A 8 18.14 4.91 -48.93
C LEU A 8 16.67 4.94 -48.52
N LEU A 9 15.74 4.55 -49.40
CA LEU A 9 14.32 4.45 -49.06
C LEU A 9 14.01 3.18 -48.26
N ILE A 10 14.73 2.08 -48.49
CA ILE A 10 14.58 0.85 -47.71
C ILE A 10 15.13 1.03 -46.28
N PHE A 11 16.21 1.79 -46.10
CA PHE A 11 16.77 2.05 -44.76
C PHE A 11 15.86 2.93 -43.89
N CYS A 12 15.14 3.89 -44.46
CA CYS A 12 14.17 4.72 -43.71
C CYS A 12 12.93 3.94 -43.26
N VAL A 13 12.51 2.93 -44.02
CA VAL A 13 11.34 2.09 -43.68
C VAL A 13 11.72 1.06 -42.60
N PHE A 14 12.97 0.56 -42.60
CA PHE A 14 13.44 -0.35 -41.53
C PHE A 14 13.75 0.36 -40.21
N PHE A 15 14.20 1.62 -40.21
CA PHE A 15 14.44 2.38 -38.96
C PHE A 15 13.18 3.03 -38.36
N SER A 16 12.04 2.96 -39.05
CA SER A 16 10.76 3.53 -38.57
C SER A 16 9.79 2.50 -37.99
N PHE A 17 10.13 1.21 -37.97
CA PHE A 17 9.34 0.22 -37.25
C PHE A 17 9.77 0.16 -35.78
N SER A 18 9.10 1.00 -35.01
CA SER A 18 8.64 0.67 -33.66
C SER A 18 9.75 0.40 -32.64
N LYS A 19 10.24 1.48 -32.04
CA LYS A 19 10.51 1.49 -30.60
C LYS A 19 9.16 1.30 -29.89
N SER A 20 8.60 0.10 -30.01
CA SER A 20 7.55 -0.37 -29.13
C SER A 20 8.21 -0.48 -27.77
N GLU A 21 7.76 0.35 -26.83
CA GLU A 21 7.93 0.05 -25.42
C GLU A 21 7.41 -1.37 -25.24
N ILE A 22 8.32 -2.32 -25.02
CA ILE A 22 7.97 -3.61 -24.48
C ILE A 22 7.37 -3.27 -23.11
N GLN A 23 6.04 -3.23 -23.03
CA GLN A 23 5.36 -3.24 -21.74
C GLN A 23 5.62 -4.62 -21.15
N GLU A 24 6.78 -4.77 -20.50
CA GLU A 24 6.99 -5.88 -19.60
C GLU A 24 5.88 -5.83 -18.57
N LYS A 25 5.20 -6.98 -18.41
CA LYS A 25 4.18 -7.15 -17.38
C LYS A 25 4.80 -6.72 -16.03
N PRO A 26 4.12 -5.85 -15.26
CA PRO A 26 4.65 -5.40 -13.97
C PRO A 26 4.95 -6.60 -13.08
N THR A 27 6.15 -6.62 -12.49
CA THR A 27 6.56 -7.66 -11.53
C THR A 27 5.85 -7.44 -10.20
N GLN A 28 5.63 -8.51 -9.42
CA GLN A 28 5.08 -8.42 -8.06
C GLN A 28 5.85 -7.41 -7.19
N LYS A 29 7.18 -7.38 -7.36
CA LYS A 29 8.10 -6.44 -6.72
C LYS A 29 7.75 -4.98 -7.06
N SER A 30 7.63 -4.66 -8.35
CA SER A 30 7.25 -3.32 -8.80
C SER A 30 5.88 -2.88 -8.29
N ILE A 31 4.93 -3.81 -8.17
CA ILE A 31 3.59 -3.56 -7.59
C ILE A 31 3.72 -3.19 -6.11
N SER A 32 4.47 -3.99 -5.34
CA SER A 32 4.67 -3.74 -3.91
C SER A 32 5.35 -2.39 -3.64
N ILE A 33 6.39 -2.06 -4.40
CA ILE A 33 7.09 -0.77 -4.30
C ILE A 33 6.13 0.38 -4.63
N CYS A 34 5.34 0.24 -5.69
CA CYS A 34 4.36 1.24 -6.08
C CYS A 34 3.31 1.49 -4.99
N ASN A 35 2.74 0.42 -4.43
CA ASN A 35 1.74 0.53 -3.35
C ASN A 35 2.32 1.18 -2.10
N HIS A 36 3.59 0.89 -1.78
CA HIS A 36 4.28 1.52 -0.66
C HIS A 36 4.42 3.03 -0.85
N LEU A 37 4.84 3.47 -2.04
CA LEU A 37 4.95 4.88 -2.39
C LEU A 37 3.60 5.59 -2.35
N ALA A 38 2.54 4.98 -2.89
CA ALA A 38 1.19 5.54 -2.87
C ALA A 38 0.66 5.73 -1.43
N ASN A 39 0.90 4.75 -0.56
CA ASN A 39 0.53 4.85 0.86
C ASN A 39 1.33 5.92 1.61
N TYR A 40 2.62 6.05 1.31
CA TYR A 40 3.44 7.12 1.87
C TYR A 40 2.90 8.50 1.47
N ILE A 41 2.58 8.71 0.18
CA ILE A 41 1.98 9.97 -0.30
C ILE A 41 0.65 10.23 0.42
N LYS A 42 -0.21 9.22 0.56
CA LYS A 42 -1.49 9.33 1.28
C LYS A 42 -1.30 9.75 2.74
N LYS A 43 -0.34 9.13 3.46
CA LYS A 43 -0.02 9.48 4.86
C LYS A 43 0.51 10.91 4.96
N SER A 44 1.42 11.29 4.06
CA SER A 44 1.94 12.65 3.98
C SER A 44 0.84 13.67 3.72
N PHE A 45 -0.13 13.37 2.84
CA PHE A 45 -1.28 14.24 2.56
C PHE A 45 -2.28 14.41 3.71
N ILE A 46 -2.37 13.40 4.59
CA ILE A 46 -3.17 13.50 5.81
C ILE A 46 -2.50 14.49 6.78
N ASN A 47 -1.17 14.44 6.86
CA ASN A 47 -0.38 15.27 7.76
C ASN A 47 -0.21 16.72 7.26
N ASP A 48 0.08 16.88 5.97
CA ASP A 48 0.26 18.16 5.29
C ASP A 48 -0.44 18.12 3.93
N LYS A 49 -1.34 19.07 3.68
CA LYS A 49 -2.04 19.17 2.39
C LYS A 49 -1.13 19.62 1.25
N ASN A 50 0.04 20.18 1.56
CA ASN A 50 1.03 20.59 0.57
C ASN A 50 2.07 19.50 0.33
N ILE A 51 1.72 18.53 -0.53
CA ILE A 51 2.58 17.37 -0.86
C ILE A 51 3.35 17.52 -2.18
N GLU A 52 3.24 18.66 -2.87
CA GLU A 52 3.90 18.87 -4.17
C GLU A 52 5.43 18.82 -4.07
N SER A 53 5.98 19.13 -2.89
CA SER A 53 7.41 19.12 -2.60
C SER A 53 7.94 17.78 -2.08
N LEU A 54 7.12 16.71 -2.02
CA LEU A 54 7.56 15.41 -1.54
C LEU A 54 8.70 14.85 -2.40
N ASN A 55 9.87 14.70 -1.79
CA ASN A 55 11.02 14.09 -2.43
C ASN A 55 10.98 12.56 -2.29
N LEU A 56 10.25 11.91 -3.20
CA LEU A 56 10.11 10.46 -3.22
C LEU A 56 11.40 9.73 -3.61
N ILE A 57 12.36 10.42 -4.24
CA ILE A 57 13.68 9.84 -4.55
C ILE A 57 14.50 9.66 -3.27
N SER A 58 14.54 10.70 -2.43
CA SER A 58 15.18 10.62 -1.11
C SER A 58 14.47 9.59 -0.22
N TYR A 59 13.14 9.53 -0.28
CA TYR A 59 12.38 8.49 0.42
C TYR A 59 12.78 7.07 -0.02
N CYS A 60 13.01 6.84 -1.31
CA CYS A 60 13.51 5.55 -1.80
C CYS A 60 14.86 5.19 -1.18
N GLU A 61 15.79 6.14 -1.08
CA GLU A 61 17.13 5.92 -0.51
C GLU A 61 17.09 5.66 1.00
N GLU A 62 16.16 6.31 1.72
CA GLU A 62 16.02 6.16 3.17
C GLU A 62 15.30 4.86 3.55
N LYS A 63 14.27 4.47 2.78
CA LYS A 63 13.33 3.41 3.19
C LYS A 63 13.49 2.08 2.45
N PHE A 64 14.20 2.04 1.32
CA PHE A 64 14.37 0.81 0.56
C PHE A 64 15.79 0.25 0.64
N PRO A 65 15.92 -1.09 0.72
CA PRO A 65 17.19 -1.78 0.48
C PRO A 65 17.86 -1.37 -0.82
N SER A 66 19.20 -1.40 -0.85
CA SER A 66 20.02 -0.93 -1.98
C SER A 66 19.65 -1.57 -3.33
N GLU A 67 19.29 -2.85 -3.32
CA GLU A 67 18.81 -3.62 -4.48
C GLU A 67 17.46 -3.14 -5.05
N PHE A 68 16.70 -2.35 -4.29
CA PHE A 68 15.37 -1.86 -4.65
C PHE A 68 15.33 -0.35 -4.89
N ILE A 69 16.36 0.39 -4.48
CA ILE A 69 16.44 1.85 -4.64
C ILE A 69 16.20 2.25 -6.09
N LYS A 70 16.91 1.65 -7.06
CA LYS A 70 16.77 2.01 -8.48
C LYS A 70 15.36 1.77 -9.02
N GLU A 71 14.75 0.66 -8.64
CA GLU A 71 13.39 0.32 -9.07
C GLU A 71 12.36 1.26 -8.43
N CYS A 72 12.52 1.56 -7.14
CA CYS A 72 11.73 2.57 -6.44
C CYS A 72 11.85 3.95 -7.08
N GLN A 73 13.07 4.40 -7.39
CA GLN A 73 13.31 5.67 -8.05
C GLN A 73 12.67 5.71 -9.44
N ASN A 74 12.74 4.62 -10.21
CA ASN A 74 12.09 4.52 -11.51
C ASN A 74 10.56 4.62 -11.41
N ILE A 75 9.95 3.90 -10.46
CA ILE A 75 8.51 3.93 -10.20
C ILE A 75 8.09 5.33 -9.72
N SER A 76 8.84 5.90 -8.77
CA SER A 76 8.65 7.27 -8.27
C SER A 76 8.66 8.28 -9.41
N ASN A 77 9.69 8.29 -10.24
CA ASN A 77 9.80 9.19 -11.39
C ASN A 77 8.64 9.02 -12.37
N LYS A 78 8.19 7.79 -12.59
CA LYS A 78 7.13 7.47 -13.55
C LYS A 78 5.72 7.82 -13.04
N TYR A 79 5.44 7.60 -11.77
CA TYR A 79 4.07 7.56 -11.24
C TYR A 79 3.76 8.61 -10.17
N SER A 80 4.77 9.21 -9.52
CA SER A 80 4.59 10.16 -8.41
C SER A 80 3.62 11.29 -8.72
N LYS A 81 3.80 11.98 -9.86
CA LYS A 81 2.93 13.09 -10.25
C LYS A 81 1.47 12.67 -10.37
N LYS A 82 1.21 11.48 -10.92
CA LYS A 82 -0.15 10.95 -11.07
C LYS A 82 -0.74 10.50 -9.73
N MET A 83 0.07 9.96 -8.83
CA MET A 83 -0.36 9.63 -7.45
C MET A 83 -0.73 10.89 -6.67
N ILE A 84 0.12 11.92 -6.73
CA ILE A 84 -0.11 13.23 -6.11
C ILE A 84 -1.39 13.85 -6.68
N GLN A 85 -1.57 13.81 -8.00
CA GLN A 85 -2.79 14.28 -8.64
C GLN A 85 -4.04 13.56 -8.07
N LYS A 86 -4.03 12.22 -8.04
CA LYS A 86 -5.17 11.43 -7.54
C LYS A 86 -5.55 11.81 -6.12
N ILE A 87 -4.58 11.90 -5.21
CA ILE A 87 -4.88 12.24 -3.82
C ILE A 87 -5.37 13.69 -3.67
N THR A 88 -4.88 14.64 -4.48
CA THR A 88 -5.40 16.02 -4.49
C THR A 88 -6.82 16.13 -5.08
N GLU A 89 -7.20 15.20 -5.96
CA GLU A 89 -8.55 15.04 -6.50
C GLU A 89 -9.48 14.23 -5.54
N ASN A 90 -9.02 13.93 -4.32
CA ASN A 90 -9.68 13.04 -3.34
C ASN A 90 -9.93 11.60 -3.84
N GLU A 91 -9.13 11.13 -4.79
CA GLU A 91 -9.11 9.76 -5.27
C GLU A 91 -7.99 8.93 -4.62
N ASP A 92 -8.07 7.61 -4.73
CA ASP A 92 -7.06 6.71 -4.19
C ASP A 92 -5.79 6.67 -5.09
N PRO A 93 -4.60 7.12 -4.60
CA PRO A 93 -3.37 7.09 -5.38
C PRO A 93 -2.88 5.67 -5.71
N CYS A 94 -3.33 4.64 -4.99
CA CYS A 94 -3.00 3.24 -5.28
C CYS A 94 -3.54 2.77 -6.64
N THR A 95 -4.57 3.44 -7.17
CA THR A 95 -5.13 3.16 -8.51
C THR A 95 -4.13 3.42 -9.65
N VAL A 96 -3.04 4.14 -9.38
CA VAL A 96 -1.96 4.40 -10.34
C VAL A 96 -1.07 3.17 -10.51
N CYS A 97 -1.02 2.29 -9.52
CA CYS A 97 -0.13 1.14 -9.55
C CYS A 97 -0.59 0.11 -10.57
N PRO A 98 0.33 -0.49 -11.35
CA PRO A 98 -0.03 -1.48 -12.38
C PRO A 98 -0.73 -2.71 -11.78
N LEU A 99 -2.06 -2.62 -11.80
CA LEU A 99 -3.13 -3.56 -11.51
C LEU A 99 -3.15 -4.24 -10.13
N ASN A 100 -4.11 -3.73 -9.35
CA ASN A 100 -4.97 -4.46 -8.40
C ASN A 100 -5.75 -5.63 -9.06
N THR A 101 -5.16 -6.39 -9.99
CA THR A 101 -5.69 -7.65 -10.56
C THR A 101 -4.90 -8.83 -9.99
N ILE A 102 -4.80 -8.92 -8.67
CA ILE A 102 -4.85 -10.25 -8.07
C ILE A 102 -6.36 -10.54 -8.03
N GLU A 103 -6.90 -10.98 -9.17
CA GLU A 103 -8.08 -11.82 -9.09
C GLU A 103 -7.66 -13.01 -8.22
N SER A 104 -8.42 -13.21 -7.16
CA SER A 104 -8.36 -14.37 -6.31
C SER A 104 -8.65 -15.61 -7.16
N GLU A 105 -7.63 -16.20 -7.77
CA GLU A 105 -7.64 -17.62 -8.06
C GLU A 105 -6.87 -18.31 -6.94
N ASN A 106 -7.56 -18.39 -5.81
CA ASN A 106 -8.00 -19.65 -5.23
C ASN A 106 -8.17 -19.49 -3.72
N GLU A 107 -9.25 -20.10 -3.28
CA GLU A 107 -9.65 -20.30 -1.91
C GLU A 107 -8.47 -20.77 -1.06
N LEU A 108 -8.60 -20.48 0.23
CA LEU A 108 -7.88 -21.15 1.30
C LEU A 108 -7.84 -22.66 1.03
N ASP A 109 -6.72 -23.16 0.53
CA ASP A 109 -6.41 -24.58 0.60
C ASP A 109 -5.18 -24.76 1.48
N LEU A 110 -5.47 -25.08 2.73
CA LEU A 110 -4.52 -25.63 3.67
C LEU A 110 -4.23 -27.06 3.21
N ASN A 111 -3.30 -27.24 2.27
CA ASN A 111 -2.53 -28.48 2.13
C ASN A 111 -1.28 -28.27 1.25
N ASP A 112 -0.16 -28.70 1.81
CA ASP A 112 1.19 -28.74 1.24
C ASP A 112 1.23 -29.25 -0.21
N GLU A 113 1.89 -28.50 -1.09
CA GLU A 113 2.98 -29.06 -1.90
C GLU A 113 3.91 -27.95 -2.43
N LYS A 114 5.19 -28.09 -2.08
CA LYS A 114 6.35 -27.25 -2.44
C LYS A 114 6.27 -26.61 -3.83
N GLN A 115 5.83 -25.36 -3.91
CA GLN A 115 6.26 -24.46 -4.97
C GLN A 115 7.44 -23.63 -4.47
N ASN A 116 8.63 -24.09 -4.84
CA ASN A 116 9.88 -23.34 -4.67
C ASN A 116 9.85 -22.07 -5.53
N PHE A 117 9.31 -21.00 -4.98
CA PHE A 117 9.52 -19.64 -5.47
C PHE A 117 10.46 -18.94 -4.48
N SER A 118 11.76 -19.09 -4.65
CA SER A 118 12.76 -18.41 -3.82
C SER A 118 12.97 -16.98 -4.31
N PHE A 119 12.04 -16.09 -3.94
CA PHE A 119 12.41 -14.72 -3.66
C PHE A 119 12.90 -14.74 -2.21
N GLU A 120 14.21 -14.68 -1.97
CA GLU A 120 14.73 -14.52 -0.60
C GLU A 120 14.43 -13.08 -0.15
N ILE A 121 13.15 -12.79 0.11
CA ILE A 121 12.79 -11.77 1.09
C ILE A 121 13.31 -12.33 2.39
N SER A 122 14.45 -11.82 2.84
CA SER A 122 14.97 -12.22 4.14
C SER A 122 13.87 -11.98 5.18
N GLN A 123 13.74 -12.88 6.14
CA GLN A 123 12.83 -12.75 7.29
C GLN A 123 12.91 -11.35 7.92
N LYS A 124 14.12 -10.75 7.90
CA LYS A 124 14.37 -9.36 8.31
C LYS A 124 13.49 -8.32 7.60
N HIS A 125 13.21 -8.48 6.31
CA HIS A 125 12.34 -7.57 5.56
C HIS A 125 10.87 -7.75 5.95
N PHE A 126 10.38 -8.99 6.08
CA PHE A 126 9.02 -9.25 6.57
C PHE A 126 8.83 -8.73 7.98
N CYS A 127 9.83 -8.92 8.85
CA CYS A 127 9.87 -8.37 10.19
C CYS A 127 9.74 -6.84 10.14
N HIS A 128 10.61 -6.18 9.37
CA HIS A 128 10.60 -4.73 9.24
C HIS A 128 9.25 -4.19 8.75
N PHE A 129 8.67 -4.78 7.70
CA PHE A 129 7.37 -4.38 7.19
C PHE A 129 6.26 -4.58 8.21
N CYS A 130 6.25 -5.72 8.89
CA CYS A 130 5.26 -6.00 9.92
C CYS A 130 5.36 -4.99 11.07
N LEU A 131 6.58 -4.66 11.52
CA LEU A 131 6.82 -3.69 12.58
C LEU A 131 6.30 -2.30 12.17
N GLU A 132 6.63 -1.83 10.97
CA GLU A 132 6.21 -0.52 10.45
C GLU A 132 4.69 -0.40 10.29
N ILE A 133 4.04 -1.43 9.74
CA ILE A 133 2.59 -1.46 9.54
C ILE A 133 1.88 -1.51 10.89
N THR A 134 2.32 -2.40 11.80
CA THR A 134 1.70 -2.54 13.11
C THR A 134 1.89 -1.30 13.96
N GLN A 135 3.07 -0.66 13.89
CA GLN A 135 3.33 0.62 14.55
C GLN A 135 2.46 1.74 13.98
N SER A 136 2.31 1.83 12.66
CA SER A 136 1.43 2.82 12.03
C SER A 136 -0.04 2.61 12.43
N LEU A 137 -0.51 1.35 12.46
CA LEU A 137 -1.85 1.00 12.92
C LEU A 137 -2.07 1.38 14.38
N ARG A 138 -1.07 1.08 15.24
CA ARG A 138 -1.07 1.45 16.66
C ARG A 138 -1.18 2.96 16.85
N THR A 139 -0.42 3.76 16.10
CA THR A 139 -0.49 5.23 16.14
C THR A 139 -1.87 5.74 15.73
N LEU A 140 -2.44 5.24 14.63
CA LEU A 140 -3.76 5.63 14.16
C LEU A 140 -4.86 5.34 15.20
N ILE A 141 -4.79 4.18 15.85
CA ILE A 141 -5.74 3.81 16.91
C ILE A 141 -5.55 4.68 18.16
N SER A 142 -4.32 5.01 18.54
CA SER A 142 -4.03 5.94 19.64
C SER A 142 -4.56 7.35 19.37
N GLU A 143 -4.36 7.88 18.17
CA GLU A 143 -4.86 9.20 17.81
C GLU A 143 -6.39 9.25 17.82
N GLN A 144 -7.04 8.17 17.38
CA GLN A 144 -8.50 8.05 17.45
C GLN A 144 -9.02 7.84 18.88
N SER A 145 -8.30 7.09 19.73
CA SER A 145 -8.71 6.88 21.12
C SER A 145 -8.63 8.19 21.93
N GLN A 146 -7.67 9.07 21.64
CA GLN A 146 -7.60 10.41 22.23
C GLN A 146 -8.79 11.30 21.82
N LYS A 147 -9.40 11.03 20.66
CA LYS A 147 -10.63 11.69 20.17
C LYS A 147 -11.90 10.96 20.62
N LYS A 148 -11.98 10.58 21.92
CA LYS A 148 -13.04 9.74 22.51
C LYS A 148 -14.46 10.06 22.02
N SER A 149 -14.85 11.33 22.00
CA SER A 149 -16.20 11.76 21.63
C SER A 149 -16.52 11.54 20.15
N LEU A 150 -15.53 11.68 19.25
CA LEU A 150 -15.69 11.43 17.82
C LEU A 150 -15.74 9.93 17.52
N THR A 151 -14.92 9.13 18.20
CA THR A 151 -14.85 7.68 18.04
C THR A 151 -16.11 7.01 18.59
N GLN A 152 -16.58 7.40 19.77
CA GLN A 152 -17.87 6.93 20.32
C GLN A 152 -19.04 7.31 19.42
N ARG A 153 -19.10 8.54 18.91
CA ARG A 153 -20.15 8.95 17.98
C ARG A 153 -20.09 8.16 16.66
N SER A 154 -18.89 7.95 16.13
CA SER A 154 -18.72 7.23 14.86
C SER A 154 -19.11 5.77 14.97
N MET A 155 -18.72 5.10 16.06
CA MET A 155 -19.10 3.72 16.32
C MET A 155 -20.55 3.57 16.79
N GLY A 156 -21.10 4.57 17.48
CA GLY A 156 -22.52 4.61 17.84
C GLY A 156 -23.45 4.57 16.64
N ARG A 157 -23.01 5.09 15.47
CA ARG A 157 -23.78 4.96 14.21
C ARG A 157 -23.91 3.52 13.71
N LEU A 158 -23.01 2.62 14.12
CA LEU A 158 -23.16 1.20 13.79
C LEU A 158 -24.36 0.59 14.51
N CYS A 159 -24.71 1.13 15.68
CA CYS A 159 -25.87 0.68 16.43
C CYS A 159 -27.20 1.09 15.77
N ASP A 160 -27.18 2.08 14.88
CA ASP A 160 -28.36 2.52 14.11
C ASP A 160 -28.68 1.56 12.94
N LEU A 161 -27.77 0.61 12.65
CA LEU A 161 -27.99 -0.43 11.64
C LEU A 161 -28.91 -1.55 12.14
N PHE A 162 -29.08 -1.68 13.47
CA PHE A 162 -29.99 -2.66 14.04
C PHE A 162 -31.43 -2.13 13.99
N THR A 163 -32.32 -2.91 13.37
CA THR A 163 -33.73 -2.55 13.23
C THR A 163 -34.53 -2.82 14.50
N ASP A 164 -34.03 -3.67 15.39
CA ASP A 164 -34.63 -3.94 16.69
C ASP A 164 -34.12 -2.97 17.76
N GLN A 165 -35.05 -2.43 18.53
CA GLN A 165 -34.76 -1.36 19.47
C GLN A 165 -33.92 -1.82 20.67
N GLU A 166 -34.07 -3.08 21.08
CA GLU A 166 -33.35 -3.66 22.21
C GLU A 166 -31.85 -3.84 21.89
N THR A 167 -31.51 -4.43 20.75
CA THR A 167 -30.11 -4.60 20.31
C THR A 167 -29.47 -3.27 20.01
N SER A 168 -30.18 -2.33 19.37
CA SER A 168 -29.67 -0.96 19.17
C SER A 168 -29.32 -0.31 20.52
N PHE A 169 -30.20 -0.43 21.52
CA PHE A 169 -29.95 0.11 22.87
C PHE A 169 -28.75 -0.57 23.57
N VAL A 170 -28.67 -1.90 23.52
CA VAL A 170 -27.55 -2.66 24.09
C VAL A 170 -26.23 -2.30 23.41
N CYS A 171 -26.24 -2.15 22.08
CA CYS A 171 -25.09 -1.70 21.31
C CYS A 171 -24.64 -0.30 21.76
N GLN A 172 -25.56 0.66 21.86
CA GLN A 172 -25.23 2.03 22.31
C GLN A 172 -24.64 2.02 23.72
N ALA A 173 -25.20 1.22 24.63
CA ALA A 173 -24.69 1.04 25.99
C ALA A 173 -23.28 0.43 26.00
N PHE A 174 -23.04 -0.58 25.15
CA PHE A 174 -21.72 -1.21 24.99
C PHE A 174 -20.69 -0.20 24.46
N ILE A 175 -21.01 0.52 23.38
CA ILE A 175 -20.12 1.56 22.81
C ILE A 175 -19.80 2.63 23.85
N LYS A 176 -20.79 3.08 24.63
CA LYS A 176 -20.59 4.11 25.65
C LYS A 176 -19.71 3.64 26.81
N THR A 177 -19.83 2.38 27.23
CA THR A 177 -19.23 1.90 28.49
C THR A 177 -18.00 1.01 28.31
N LYS A 178 -17.85 0.34 27.16
CA LYS A 178 -16.80 -0.67 26.92
C LYS A 178 -15.85 -0.31 25.80
N LEU A 179 -16.23 0.58 24.87
CA LEU A 179 -15.39 0.89 23.71
C LEU A 179 -13.99 1.33 24.10
N GLU A 180 -13.85 2.17 25.12
CA GLU A 180 -12.55 2.63 25.59
C GLU A 180 -11.65 1.47 26.04
N SER A 181 -12.17 0.60 26.91
CA SER A 181 -11.44 -0.58 27.38
C SER A 181 -11.11 -1.57 26.25
N VAL A 182 -11.99 -1.67 25.24
CA VAL A 182 -11.73 -2.49 24.04
C VAL A 182 -10.61 -1.89 23.20
N LEU A 183 -10.61 -0.57 22.96
CA LEU A 183 -9.56 0.11 22.21
C LEU A 183 -8.21 0.07 22.94
N GLU A 184 -8.22 0.18 24.28
CA GLU A 184 -7.02 0.01 25.10
C GLU A 184 -6.45 -1.41 24.98
N LYS A 185 -7.30 -2.44 25.04
CA LYS A 185 -6.87 -3.83 24.85
C LYS A 185 -6.32 -4.08 23.45
N ILE A 186 -7.02 -3.59 22.42
CA ILE A 186 -6.52 -3.65 21.03
C ILE A 186 -5.17 -2.94 20.92
N PHE A 187 -4.99 -1.79 21.55
CA PHE A 187 -3.73 -1.07 21.55
C PHE A 187 -2.60 -1.85 22.26
N ILE A 188 -2.90 -2.52 23.37
CA ILE A 188 -1.95 -3.38 24.08
C ILE A 188 -1.56 -4.59 23.21
N ASP A 189 -2.55 -5.24 22.60
CA ASP A 189 -2.36 -6.42 21.75
C ASP A 189 -1.65 -6.07 20.44
N LEU A 190 -1.81 -4.85 19.93
CA LEU A 190 -1.05 -4.27 18.81
C LEU A 190 0.37 -3.86 19.20
N ASN A 191 1.03 -4.59 20.09
CA ASN A 191 2.47 -4.46 20.23
C ASN A 191 3.13 -4.99 18.94
N PRO A 192 3.86 -4.14 18.18
CA PRO A 192 4.46 -4.55 16.92
C PRO A 192 5.34 -5.80 17.06
N GLU A 193 6.17 -5.89 18.09
CA GLU A 193 7.04 -7.05 18.28
C GLU A 193 6.22 -8.32 18.55
N ASN A 194 5.22 -8.25 19.43
CA ASN A 194 4.41 -9.42 19.78
C ASN A 194 3.60 -9.92 18.58
N ILE A 195 3.02 -9.01 17.80
CA ILE A 195 2.26 -9.37 16.60
C ILE A 195 3.19 -9.98 15.55
N CYS A 196 4.31 -9.34 15.28
CA CYS A 196 5.20 -9.80 14.24
C CYS A 196 5.89 -11.12 14.60
N LYS A 197 6.17 -11.35 15.88
CA LYS A 197 6.60 -12.67 16.40
C LYS A 197 5.50 -13.71 16.32
N LYS A 198 4.26 -13.35 16.70
CA LYS A 198 3.10 -14.27 16.66
C LYS A 198 2.82 -14.81 15.26
N TYR A 199 3.08 -13.99 14.23
CA TYR A 199 2.95 -14.40 12.84
C TYR A 199 4.27 -14.88 12.21
N GLU A 200 5.30 -15.13 13.04
CA GLU A 200 6.60 -15.67 12.61
C GLU A 200 7.32 -14.78 11.57
N LEU A 201 6.95 -13.50 11.50
CA LEU A 201 7.56 -12.50 10.63
C LEU A 201 8.82 -11.93 11.26
N CYS A 202 8.93 -11.96 12.59
CA CYS A 202 10.13 -11.64 13.37
C CYS A 202 10.51 -12.82 14.28
N GLU A 203 11.80 -12.96 14.59
CA GLU A 203 12.31 -13.81 15.68
C GLU A 203 12.07 -13.18 17.05
#